data_AF-A0A7K3Z5F7-F1
#
_entry.id   AF-A0A7K3Z5F7-F1
#
_cell.length_a   1.000
_cell.length_b   1.000
_cell.length_c   1.000
_cell.angle_alpha   90.00
_cell.angle_beta   90.00
_cell.angle_gamma   90.00
#
_symmetry.space_group_name_H-M   'P 1'
#
loop_
_entity.id
_entity.type
_entity.pdbx_description
1 polymer ?
#
loop_
_entity_poly.entity_id
_entity_poly.type
_entity_poly.pdbx_seq_one_letter_code
_entity_poly.pdbx_strand_id
1 'polypeptide(L)' 'AQAALVLPQDYGWGMRRSDDRIWYWEADEYSEQIWNLSRQLLNKYGQGLDIVYEDPDFPFKGKYPTVYFWNQTLT' A
#
# COMPACT_ATOMS: atom_id res chain seq x y z
N ALA A 1 -3.47 -9.42 10.37
CA ALA A 1 -2.37 -8.43 10.48
C ALA A 1 -2.62 -7.42 11.60
N GLN A 2 -1.58 -6.69 12.00
CA GLN A 2 -1.62 -5.59 12.97
C GLN A 2 -1.99 -4.25 12.33
N ALA A 3 -1.62 -4.07 11.05
CA ALA A 3 -1.97 -2.89 10.26
C ALA A 3 -2.21 -3.28 8.80
N ALA A 4 -2.87 -2.40 8.06
CA ALA A 4 -3.00 -2.49 6.61
C ALA A 4 -2.56 -1.20 5.91
N LEU A 5 -1.81 -1.32 4.81
CA LEU A 5 -1.63 -0.27 3.82
C LEU A 5 -2.65 -0.48 2.69
N VAL A 6 -3.51 0.51 2.46
CA VAL A 6 -4.56 0.51 1.44
C VAL A 6 -4.07 1.27 0.22
N LEU A 7 -3.88 0.56 -0.88
CA LEU A 7 -3.55 1.09 -2.19
C LEU A 7 -4.82 1.53 -2.95
N PRO A 8 -4.71 2.39 -3.98
CA PRO A 8 -5.84 2.68 -4.85
C PRO A 8 -6.40 1.40 -5.46
N GLN A 9 -7.69 1.42 -5.81
CA GLN A 9 -8.30 0.34 -6.58
C GLN A 9 -7.48 0.08 -7.87
N ASP A 10 -7.31 -1.19 -8.22
CA ASP A 10 -6.62 -1.64 -9.44
C ASP A 10 -5.15 -1.18 -9.57
N TYR A 11 -4.52 -0.75 -8.47
CA TYR A 11 -3.13 -0.31 -8.45
C TYR A 11 -2.15 -1.49 -8.46
N GLY A 12 -2.16 -2.23 -9.55
CA GLY A 12 -1.47 -3.49 -9.79
C GLY A 12 0.05 -3.44 -9.82
N TRP A 13 0.66 -2.86 -8.80
CA TRP A 13 2.07 -2.51 -8.78
C TRP A 13 2.98 -3.66 -8.33
N GLY A 14 4.09 -3.84 -9.03
CA GLY A 14 5.01 -4.96 -8.79
C GLY A 14 5.79 -4.88 -7.46
N MET A 15 5.92 -3.70 -6.86
CA MET A 15 6.55 -3.47 -5.55
C MET A 15 7.98 -4.02 -5.38
N ARG A 16 8.74 -4.26 -6.47
CA ARG A 16 10.16 -4.68 -6.36
C ARG A 16 11.11 -3.50 -6.20
N ARG A 17 10.69 -2.31 -6.66
CA ARG A 17 11.40 -1.03 -6.62
C ARG A 17 10.42 0.13 -6.79
N SER A 18 10.84 1.37 -6.50
CA SER A 18 9.97 2.56 -6.54
C SER A 18 9.44 2.90 -7.94
N ASP A 19 10.17 2.53 -8.98
CA ASP A 19 9.85 2.73 -10.40
C ASP A 19 9.38 1.43 -11.08
N ASP A 20 8.87 0.48 -10.29
CA ASP A 20 8.36 -0.78 -10.84
C ASP A 20 7.04 -0.56 -11.61
N ARG A 21 6.71 -1.48 -12.51
CA ARG A 21 5.54 -1.38 -13.38
C ARG A 21 4.24 -1.56 -12.58
N ILE A 22 3.23 -0.77 -12.96
CA ILE A 22 1.84 -0.94 -12.53
C ILE A 22 1.16 -1.75 -13.62
N TRP A 23 0.98 -3.06 -13.43
CA TRP A 23 0.56 -4.02 -14.48
C TRP A 23 1.29 -3.81 -15.82
N TYR A 24 0.60 -3.28 -16.83
CA TYR A 24 1.11 -3.03 -18.17
C TYR A 24 1.62 -1.60 -18.38
N TRP A 25 1.51 -0.75 -17.36
CA TRP A 25 1.91 0.65 -17.34
C TRP A 25 3.24 0.85 -16.59
N GLU A 26 3.93 1.93 -16.93
CA GLU A 26 5.10 2.39 -16.18
C GLU A 26 4.67 2.96 -14.82
N ALA A 27 5.64 3.19 -13.94
CA ALA A 27 5.40 3.89 -12.68
C ALA A 27 4.84 5.29 -12.94
N ASP A 28 3.92 5.71 -12.08
CA ASP A 28 3.28 7.03 -12.11
C ASP A 28 3.82 7.95 -11.01
N GLU A 29 3.22 9.14 -10.86
CA GLU A 29 3.60 10.10 -9.82
C GLU A 29 3.36 9.62 -8.38
N TYR A 30 2.55 8.58 -8.16
CA TYR A 30 2.25 8.05 -6.82
C TYR A 30 3.22 6.95 -6.40
N SER A 31 3.89 6.32 -7.35
CA SER A 31 4.73 5.14 -7.13
C SER A 31 5.86 5.39 -6.12
N GLU A 32 6.52 6.55 -6.16
CA GLU A 32 7.57 6.89 -5.20
C GLU A 32 7.02 7.10 -3.77
N GLN A 33 5.88 7.78 -3.63
CA GLN A 33 5.24 7.97 -2.33
C GLN A 33 4.80 6.62 -1.72
N ILE A 34 4.15 5.78 -2.53
CA ILE A 34 3.69 4.45 -2.10
C ILE A 34 4.89 3.57 -1.74
N TRP A 35 6.00 3.65 -2.50
CA TRP A 35 7.24 2.98 -2.16
C TRP A 35 7.72 3.38 -0.77
N ASN A 36 7.91 4.68 -0.53
CA ASN A 36 8.46 5.20 0.70
C ASN A 36 7.57 4.85 1.91
N LEU A 37 6.25 4.95 1.75
CA LEU A 37 5.30 4.58 2.78
C LEU A 37 5.32 3.07 3.06
N SER A 38 5.28 2.23 2.02
CA SER A 38 5.34 0.78 2.19
C SER A 38 6.62 0.34 2.88
N ARG A 39 7.75 1.01 2.60
CA ARG A 39 9.04 0.67 3.21
C ARG A 39 9.09 1.03 4.69
N GLN A 40 8.57 2.18 5.07
CA GLN A 40 8.45 2.57 6.47
C GLN A 40 7.52 1.63 7.25
N LEU A 41 6.36 1.29 6.68
CA LEU A 41 5.39 0.40 7.33
C LEU A 41 5.91 -1.03 7.44
N LEU A 42 6.56 -1.56 6.40
CA LEU A 42 7.19 -2.88 6.45
C LEU A 42 8.35 -2.92 7.45
N ASN A 43 9.11 -1.84 7.62
CA ASN A 43 10.13 -1.76 8.67
C ASN A 43 9.50 -1.76 10.08
N LYS A 44 8.32 -1.13 10.24
CA LYS A 44 7.62 -1.03 11.53
C LYS A 44 6.90 -2.32 11.92
N TYR A 45 6.21 -2.96 10.98
CA TYR A 45 5.29 -4.07 11.26
C TYR A 45 5.78 -5.41 10.73
N GLY A 46 6.70 -5.44 9.75
CA GLY A 46 7.16 -6.67 9.11
C GLY A 46 6.02 -7.51 8.54
N GLN A 47 5.96 -8.78 8.93
CA GLN A 47 4.86 -9.71 8.57
C GLN A 47 3.50 -9.34 9.18
N GLY A 48 3.47 -8.37 10.11
CA GLY A 48 2.25 -7.82 10.68
C GLY A 48 1.57 -6.77 9.81
N LEU A 49 2.11 -6.44 8.63
CA LEU A 49 1.49 -5.54 7.66
C LEU A 49 0.83 -6.32 6.53
N ASP A 50 -0.47 -6.11 6.34
CA ASP A 50 -1.13 -6.47 5.08
C ASP A 50 -1.07 -5.28 4.10
N ILE A 51 -0.94 -5.56 2.81
CA ILE A 51 -1.10 -4.58 1.74
C ILE A 51 -2.32 -5.01 0.93
N VAL A 52 -3.32 -4.13 0.87
CA VAL A 52 -4.63 -4.42 0.27
C VAL A 52 -5.03 -3.31 -0.70
N TYR A 53 -5.95 -3.62 -1.60
CA TYR A 53 -6.56 -2.63 -2.48
C TYR A 53 -7.81 -2.04 -1.84
N GLU A 54 -8.08 -0.77 -2.15
CA GLU A 54 -9.40 -0.20 -1.92
C GLU A 54 -10.38 -0.84 -2.89
N ASP A 55 -11.23 -1.73 -2.39
CA ASP A 55 -12.23 -2.44 -3.18
C ASP A 55 -13.54 -2.54 -2.36
N PRO A 56 -14.68 -2.05 -2.88
CA PRO A 56 -15.98 -2.14 -2.22
C PRO A 56 -16.44 -3.57 -1.91
N ASP A 57 -16.08 -4.54 -2.75
CA ASP A 57 -16.45 -5.95 -2.58
C ASP A 57 -15.59 -6.63 -1.51
N PHE A 58 -14.44 -6.04 -1.17
CA PHE A 58 -13.51 -6.53 -0.15
C PHE A 58 -13.24 -5.47 0.93
N PRO A 59 -14.23 -5.11 1.76
CA PRO A 59 -14.08 -4.03 2.73
C PRO A 59 -13.01 -4.35 3.78
N PHE A 60 -12.14 -3.38 4.09
CA PHE A 60 -11.09 -3.48 5.12
C PHE A 60 -11.48 -2.83 6.45
N LYS A 61 -12.55 -2.02 6.48
CA LYS A 61 -13.02 -1.32 7.68
C LYS A 61 -13.36 -2.33 8.78
N GLY A 62 -12.76 -2.13 9.97
CA GLY A 62 -12.95 -3.00 11.13
C GLY A 62 -12.16 -4.32 11.13
N LYS A 63 -11.43 -4.65 10.05
CA LYS A 63 -10.58 -5.86 9.99
C LYS A 63 -9.19 -5.65 10.58
N TYR A 64 -8.73 -4.40 10.61
CA TYR A 64 -7.38 -4.03 11.03
C TYR A 64 -7.40 -3.02 12.17
N PRO A 65 -6.57 -3.19 13.21
CA PRO A 65 -6.42 -2.20 14.28
C PRO A 65 -5.94 -0.83 13.79
N THR A 66 -5.09 -0.81 12.77
CA THR A 66 -4.58 0.43 12.15
C THR A 66 -4.66 0.32 10.64
N VAL A 67 -5.16 1.38 10.01
CA VAL A 67 -5.28 1.46 8.55
C VAL A 67 -4.51 2.70 8.08
N TYR A 68 -3.72 2.49 7.05
CA TYR A 68 -2.87 3.48 6.42
C TYR A 68 -3.31 3.62 4.95
N PHE A 69 -3.64 4.83 4.49
CA PHE A 69 -3.90 5.10 3.08
C PHE A 69 -2.62 5.48 2.32
N TRP A 70 -2.54 5.07 1.07
CA TRP A 70 -1.42 5.34 0.16
C TRP A 70 -1.04 6.83 0.04
N ASN A 71 -2.01 7.72 0.18
CA ASN A 71 -1.87 9.17 0.01
C ASN A 71 -1.53 9.93 1.30
N GLN A 72 -1.22 9.24 2.41
CA GLN A 72 -0.88 9.89 3.67
C GLN A 72 0.64 10.00 3.87
N THR A 73 1.04 10.88 4.79
CA THR A 73 2.41 10.98 5.30
C THR A 73 2.47 10.49 6.74
N LEU A 74 3.47 9.67 7.08
CA LEU A 74 3.75 9.30 8.46
C LEU A 74 4.55 10.43 9.12
N THR A 75 4.06 10.92 10.25
CA THR A 75 4.79 11.86 11.14
C THR A 75 5.70 11.13 12.10
#